data_AF-A0A9P1FL51-F1
#
_entry.id   AF-A0A9P1FL51-F1
#
_cell.length_a   1.000
_cell.length_b   1.000
_cell.length_c   1.000
_cell.angle_alpha   90.00
_cell.angle_beta   90.00
_cell.angle_gamma   90.00
#
_symmetry.space_group_name_H-M   'P 1'
#
loop_
_entity.id
_entity.type
_entity.pdbx_description
1 polymer ?
#
loop_
_entity_poly.entity_id
_entity_poly.type
_entity_poly.pdbx_seq_one_letter_code
_entity_poly.pdbx_strand_id
1 'polypeptide(L)'
;MDGRQLLDTWQAQGFTDEIQVSDMREKLKATALWKEMPVALLQEECRDLGLPIGTSESELLAQLTNAKSLSQNQVSSWEAKGVPLQRLGSQQDRIALVLRLETLETLSHPELRREYQEATALPPQAASVPEEPGELIQRLRQIYIWKALPLNQLRSECHDLGISQHLEVAQPEEKHQELLERLLLRWADRWKEEGIPLRRFRNLRSATNFADKVAQVVAGESGLQHQLAAASGLPQDAFGPMGKQELIKHMKDVFLWKELSVDELREECLQRSLSWRAEGGQEKLELLERLVMACCAQAWEDQGLPVKRLSSAHAAQQLLERWRQLDACGVEELRGEYQRLALPGSPKVLELLVRLRQHALWAALPLSELQRECRQMGADVTSHDEAVHRLAMSWDPRSETPDFWKTQEGKEAVGPKPSPALQRVARHFQTLGLPATATPEDLKRAYRRLVLQYHPDKNRAEISAEKANEKFREISEAHEAIVEFMKMEN
;
A
#
# COMPACT_ATOMS: atom_id res chain seq x y z
N MET A 1 1.73 -59.43 -10.48
CA MET A 1 1.89 -60.20 -11.73
C MET A 1 2.92 -59.49 -12.57
N ASP A 2 3.85 -60.23 -13.15
CA ASP A 2 4.81 -59.68 -14.11
C ASP A 2 4.06 -59.14 -15.34
N GLY A 3 4.58 -58.12 -16.02
CA GLY A 3 3.90 -57.47 -17.14
C GLY A 3 3.57 -58.44 -18.28
N ARG A 4 4.41 -59.46 -18.47
CA ARG A 4 4.19 -60.55 -19.43
C ARG A 4 3.02 -61.45 -19.04
N GLN A 5 2.92 -61.80 -17.75
CA GLN A 5 1.84 -62.63 -17.23
C GLN A 5 0.48 -61.94 -17.35
N LEU A 6 0.43 -60.61 -17.16
CA LEU A 6 -0.79 -59.82 -17.35
C LEU A 6 -1.25 -59.82 -18.82
N LEU A 7 -0.31 -59.66 -19.75
CA LEU A 7 -0.58 -59.70 -21.18
C LEU A 7 -1.09 -61.08 -21.62
N ASP A 8 -0.46 -62.15 -21.14
CA ASP A 8 -0.86 -63.53 -21.43
C ASP A 8 -2.25 -63.85 -20.87
N THR A 9 -2.57 -63.38 -19.65
CA THR A 9 -3.93 -63.53 -19.09
C THR A 9 -4.97 -62.75 -19.89
N TRP A 10 -4.61 -61.58 -20.42
CA TRP A 10 -5.51 -60.78 -21.25
C TRP A 10 -5.80 -61.46 -22.59
N GLN A 11 -4.76 -61.96 -23.28
CA GLN A 11 -4.92 -62.69 -24.54
C GLN A 11 -5.70 -63.99 -24.38
N ALA A 12 -5.61 -64.64 -23.22
CA ALA A 12 -6.30 -65.89 -22.94
C ALA A 12 -7.78 -65.73 -22.51
N GLN A 13 -8.11 -64.68 -21.76
CA GLN A 13 -9.41 -64.56 -21.10
C GLN A 13 -10.27 -63.39 -21.59
N GLY A 14 -9.66 -62.31 -22.09
CA GLY A 14 -10.36 -61.05 -22.40
C GLY A 14 -10.93 -60.41 -21.13
N PHE A 15 -10.55 -59.16 -20.84
CA PHE A 15 -11.12 -58.45 -19.71
C PHE A 15 -12.34 -57.66 -20.16
N THR A 16 -13.47 -57.84 -19.46
CA THR A 16 -14.74 -57.15 -19.73
C THR A 16 -15.02 -55.98 -18.78
N ASP A 17 -14.18 -55.79 -17.76
CA ASP A 17 -14.38 -54.81 -16.68
C ASP A 17 -13.46 -53.59 -16.87
N GLU A 18 -14.05 -52.39 -17.04
CA GLU A 18 -13.34 -51.13 -17.39
C GLU A 18 -12.25 -50.77 -16.37
N ILE A 19 -12.47 -51.05 -15.09
CA ILE A 19 -11.55 -50.74 -14.00
C ILE A 19 -10.28 -51.61 -14.09
N GLN A 20 -10.41 -52.88 -14.48
CA GLN A 20 -9.26 -53.77 -14.64
C GLN A 20 -8.45 -53.46 -15.90
N VAL A 21 -9.11 -52.99 -16.97
CA VAL A 21 -8.46 -52.55 -18.20
C VAL A 21 -7.61 -51.29 -17.95
N SER A 22 -8.12 -50.34 -17.17
CA SER A 22 -7.41 -49.11 -16.77
C SER A 22 -6.15 -49.40 -15.92
N ASP A 23 -6.28 -50.18 -14.84
CA ASP A 23 -5.16 -50.51 -13.94
C ASP A 23 -4.08 -51.36 -14.66
N MET A 24 -4.50 -52.25 -15.57
CA MET A 24 -3.58 -52.99 -16.43
C MET A 24 -2.88 -52.08 -17.46
N ARG A 25 -3.60 -51.12 -18.05
CA ARG A 25 -3.05 -50.14 -18.99
C ARG A 25 -1.94 -49.31 -18.35
N GLU A 26 -2.08 -48.89 -17.10
CA GLU A 26 -0.99 -48.23 -16.36
C GLU A 26 0.21 -49.15 -16.10
N LYS A 27 -0.04 -50.41 -15.72
CA LYS A 27 1.03 -51.40 -15.46
C LYS A 27 1.80 -51.77 -16.73
N LEU A 28 1.11 -51.90 -17.87
CA LEU A 28 1.74 -52.16 -19.16
C LEU A 28 2.50 -50.93 -19.68
N LYS A 29 2.04 -49.70 -19.44
CA LYS A 29 2.79 -48.46 -19.72
C LYS A 29 4.12 -48.39 -18.96
N ALA A 30 4.14 -48.87 -17.72
CA ALA A 30 5.35 -48.90 -16.90
C ALA A 30 6.40 -49.92 -17.38
N THR A 31 6.03 -50.82 -18.30
CA THR A 31 6.92 -51.82 -18.90
C THR A 31 7.09 -51.53 -20.39
N ALA A 32 8.19 -51.99 -21.01
CA ALA A 32 8.39 -51.84 -22.47
C ALA A 32 7.39 -52.68 -23.32
N LEU A 33 6.41 -53.32 -22.68
CA LEU A 33 5.42 -54.22 -23.26
C LEU A 33 4.19 -53.49 -23.84
N TRP A 34 4.10 -52.16 -23.70
CA TRP A 34 3.01 -51.39 -24.32
C TRP A 34 2.95 -51.54 -25.86
N LYS A 35 4.06 -51.94 -26.49
CA LYS A 35 4.13 -52.24 -27.93
C LYS A 35 3.37 -53.51 -28.32
N GLU A 36 3.07 -54.36 -27.35
CA GLU A 36 2.30 -55.59 -27.53
C GLU A 36 0.82 -55.38 -27.14
N MET A 37 0.39 -54.12 -26.94
CA MET A 37 -1.00 -53.79 -26.64
C MET A 37 -1.90 -53.93 -27.87
N PRO A 38 -3.16 -54.35 -27.68
CA PRO A 38 -4.16 -54.43 -28.75
C PRO A 38 -4.45 -53.07 -29.39
N VAL A 39 -4.81 -53.10 -30.68
CA VAL A 39 -5.17 -51.91 -31.48
C VAL A 39 -6.18 -51.01 -30.76
N ALA A 40 -7.23 -51.55 -30.14
CA ALA A 40 -8.24 -50.75 -29.44
C ALA A 40 -7.66 -49.90 -28.29
N LEU A 41 -6.72 -50.45 -27.51
CA LEU A 41 -6.06 -49.72 -26.42
C LEU A 41 -4.98 -48.77 -26.93
N LEU A 42 -4.32 -49.10 -28.05
CA LEU A 42 -3.42 -48.17 -28.75
C LEU A 42 -4.19 -46.96 -29.32
N GLN A 43 -5.39 -47.18 -29.85
CA GLN A 43 -6.26 -46.10 -30.34
C GLN A 43 -6.75 -45.18 -29.21
N GLU A 44 -7.07 -45.76 -28.06
CA GLU A 44 -7.44 -45.00 -26.85
C GLU A 44 -6.24 -44.23 -26.28
N GLU A 45 -5.03 -44.80 -26.36
CA GLU A 45 -3.79 -44.08 -26.02
C GLU A 45 -3.50 -42.92 -26.98
N CYS A 46 -3.70 -43.13 -28.29
CA CYS A 46 -3.63 -42.04 -29.26
C CYS A 46 -4.67 -40.97 -28.94
N ARG A 47 -5.89 -41.35 -28.57
CA ARG A 47 -6.97 -40.41 -28.21
C ARG A 47 -6.61 -39.58 -26.97
N ASP A 48 -6.06 -40.20 -25.94
CA ASP A 48 -5.64 -39.51 -24.71
C ASP A 48 -4.45 -38.57 -24.96
N LEU A 49 -3.60 -38.88 -25.93
CA LEU A 49 -2.47 -38.03 -26.35
C LEU A 49 -2.84 -37.03 -27.46
N GLY A 50 -4.10 -37.01 -27.93
CA GLY A 50 -4.56 -36.13 -29.01
C GLY A 50 -3.99 -36.47 -30.39
N LEU A 51 -3.52 -37.70 -30.60
CA LEU A 51 -2.97 -38.20 -31.87
C LEU A 51 -4.09 -38.74 -32.79
N PRO A 52 -3.91 -38.69 -34.13
CA PRO A 52 -4.89 -39.23 -35.08
C PRO A 52 -5.11 -40.74 -34.90
N ILE A 53 -6.37 -41.17 -34.85
CA ILE A 53 -6.73 -42.57 -34.62
C ILE A 53 -6.58 -43.36 -35.94
N GLY A 54 -5.38 -43.91 -36.15
CA GLY A 54 -5.10 -44.83 -37.25
C GLY A 54 -5.87 -46.16 -37.16
N THR A 55 -6.07 -46.83 -38.30
CA THR A 55 -6.73 -48.14 -38.37
C THR A 55 -5.76 -49.31 -38.31
N SER A 56 -4.46 -49.06 -38.54
CA SER A 56 -3.43 -50.10 -38.57
C SER A 56 -2.56 -50.07 -37.30
N GLU A 57 -2.27 -51.27 -36.76
CA GLU A 57 -1.42 -51.44 -35.58
C GLU A 57 -0.02 -50.84 -35.80
N SER A 58 0.57 -51.05 -36.98
CA SER A 58 1.85 -50.50 -37.38
C SER A 58 1.89 -48.97 -37.33
N GLU A 59 0.82 -48.31 -37.75
CA GLU A 59 0.74 -46.84 -37.79
C GLU A 59 0.53 -46.26 -36.38
N LEU A 60 -0.34 -46.87 -35.58
CA LEU A 60 -0.55 -46.49 -34.18
C LEU A 60 0.71 -46.71 -33.35
N LEU A 61 1.41 -47.83 -33.53
CA LEU A 61 2.68 -48.09 -32.86
C LEU A 61 3.77 -47.11 -33.32
N ALA A 62 3.84 -46.76 -34.61
CA ALA A 62 4.78 -45.75 -35.09
C ALA A 62 4.49 -44.36 -34.51
N GLN A 63 3.21 -43.94 -34.50
CA GLN A 63 2.76 -42.68 -33.90
C GLN A 63 3.03 -42.64 -32.40
N LEU A 64 2.68 -43.71 -31.67
CA LEU A 64 2.93 -43.82 -30.25
C LEU A 64 4.41 -43.98 -29.93
N THR A 65 5.23 -44.60 -30.80
CA THR A 65 6.69 -44.68 -30.59
C THR A 65 7.33 -43.32 -30.82
N ASN A 66 6.94 -42.60 -31.87
CA ASN A 66 7.39 -41.23 -32.10
C ASN A 66 6.90 -40.28 -30.99
N ALA A 67 5.69 -40.49 -30.49
CA ALA A 67 5.15 -39.73 -29.36
C ALA A 67 5.83 -40.12 -28.04
N LYS A 68 6.19 -41.40 -27.82
CA LYS A 68 6.80 -41.88 -26.55
C LYS A 68 8.33 -41.80 -26.52
N SER A 69 9.00 -41.59 -27.65
CA SER A 69 10.44 -41.33 -27.69
C SER A 69 10.75 -40.19 -28.66
N LEU A 70 11.05 -39.02 -28.12
CA LEU A 70 11.73 -37.96 -28.86
C LEU A 70 13.14 -38.45 -29.21
N SER A 71 13.46 -38.56 -30.50
CA SER A 71 14.82 -38.89 -30.92
C SER A 71 15.78 -37.75 -30.56
N GLN A 72 17.05 -38.06 -30.28
CA GLN A 72 18.07 -37.04 -29.98
C GLN A 72 18.17 -35.96 -31.07
N ASN A 73 17.93 -36.34 -32.33
CA ASN A 73 17.92 -35.40 -33.46
C ASN A 73 16.73 -34.43 -33.41
N GLN A 74 15.56 -34.89 -32.97
CA GLN A 74 14.40 -34.02 -32.76
C GLN A 74 14.64 -33.07 -31.58
N VAL A 75 15.25 -33.56 -30.50
CA VAL A 75 15.62 -32.71 -29.35
C VAL A 75 16.55 -31.58 -29.79
N SER A 76 17.63 -31.90 -30.51
CA SER A 76 18.58 -30.90 -31.04
C SER A 76 17.93 -29.91 -32.01
N SER A 77 16.98 -30.35 -32.83
CA SER A 77 16.25 -29.50 -33.77
C SER A 77 15.38 -28.47 -33.04
N TRP A 78 14.65 -28.88 -32.00
CA TRP A 78 13.83 -27.98 -31.20
C TRP A 78 14.66 -27.02 -30.34
N GLU A 79 15.82 -27.45 -29.86
CA GLU A 79 16.77 -26.56 -29.17
C GLU A 79 17.34 -25.49 -30.10
N ALA A 80 17.62 -25.82 -31.36
CA ALA A 80 18.01 -24.82 -32.37
C ALA A 80 16.88 -23.80 -32.63
N LYS A 81 15.62 -24.18 -32.41
CA LYS A 81 14.45 -23.29 -32.47
C LYS A 81 14.21 -22.51 -31.16
N GLY A 82 15.08 -22.64 -30.17
CA GLY A 82 15.00 -21.93 -28.88
C GLY A 82 14.09 -22.59 -27.83
N VAL A 83 13.69 -23.85 -28.03
CA VAL A 83 12.90 -24.62 -27.04
C VAL A 83 13.85 -25.47 -26.19
N PRO A 84 14.04 -25.16 -24.89
CA PRO A 84 15.07 -25.80 -24.07
C PRO A 84 14.64 -27.18 -23.55
N LEU A 85 14.49 -28.16 -24.44
CA LEU A 85 14.00 -29.49 -24.08
C LEU A 85 14.94 -30.23 -23.11
N GLN A 86 16.26 -30.00 -23.15
CA GLN A 86 17.18 -30.59 -22.17
C GLN A 86 17.02 -30.04 -20.75
N ARG A 87 16.49 -28.81 -20.58
CA ARG A 87 16.22 -28.20 -19.26
C ARG A 87 14.99 -28.78 -18.58
N LEU A 88 14.16 -29.54 -19.30
CA LEU A 88 12.97 -30.21 -18.78
C LEU A 88 13.34 -31.54 -18.13
N GLY A 89 12.78 -31.80 -16.95
CA GLY A 89 13.13 -32.98 -16.14
C GLY A 89 12.51 -34.29 -16.64
N SER A 90 11.23 -34.28 -17.04
CA SER A 90 10.53 -35.48 -17.49
C SER A 90 10.48 -35.59 -19.02
N GLN A 91 10.64 -36.81 -19.55
CA GLN A 91 10.40 -37.09 -20.97
C GLN A 91 8.94 -36.83 -21.36
N GLN A 92 7.99 -37.09 -20.46
CA GLN A 92 6.57 -36.82 -20.71
C GLN A 92 6.31 -35.32 -20.89
N ASP A 93 6.95 -34.46 -20.09
CA ASP A 93 6.82 -33.01 -20.20
C ASP A 93 7.41 -32.48 -21.52
N ARG A 94 8.53 -33.07 -21.98
CA ARG A 94 9.15 -32.75 -23.27
C ARG A 94 8.21 -33.07 -24.44
N ILE A 95 7.60 -34.24 -24.41
CA ILE A 95 6.63 -34.70 -25.43
C ILE A 95 5.40 -33.80 -25.42
N ALA A 96 4.81 -33.57 -24.24
CA ALA A 96 3.62 -32.74 -24.08
C ALA A 96 3.86 -31.31 -24.57
N LEU A 97 5.04 -30.74 -24.27
CA LEU A 97 5.42 -29.42 -24.76
C LEU A 97 5.53 -29.40 -26.29
N VAL A 98 6.27 -30.34 -26.89
CA VAL A 98 6.45 -30.39 -28.36
C VAL A 98 5.11 -30.51 -29.08
N LEU A 99 4.25 -31.45 -28.66
CA LEU A 99 2.91 -31.60 -29.24
C LEU A 99 2.10 -30.31 -29.12
N ARG A 100 2.14 -29.64 -27.96
CA ARG A 100 1.43 -28.37 -27.78
C ARG A 100 1.98 -27.28 -28.70
N LEU A 101 3.30 -27.16 -28.86
CA LEU A 101 3.92 -26.16 -29.73
C LEU A 101 3.60 -26.41 -31.22
N GLU A 102 3.53 -27.65 -31.65
CA GLU A 102 3.09 -28.03 -33.00
C GLU A 102 1.61 -27.68 -33.21
N THR A 103 0.74 -27.92 -32.23
CA THR A 103 -0.67 -27.53 -32.34
C THR A 103 -0.84 -26.02 -32.53
N LEU A 104 -0.03 -25.18 -31.87
CA LEU A 104 -0.09 -23.73 -32.02
C LEU A 104 0.18 -23.25 -33.45
N GLU A 105 1.00 -23.96 -34.22
CA GLU A 105 1.27 -23.59 -35.62
C GLU A 105 0.07 -23.86 -36.54
N THR A 106 -0.88 -24.68 -36.11
CA THR A 106 -2.06 -25.09 -36.89
C THR A 106 -3.32 -24.29 -36.57
N LEU A 107 -3.34 -23.53 -35.48
CA LEU A 107 -4.52 -22.78 -35.03
C LEU A 107 -4.78 -21.54 -35.89
N SER A 108 -6.06 -21.18 -36.04
CA SER A 108 -6.47 -19.94 -36.67
C SER A 108 -6.18 -18.73 -35.78
N HIS A 109 -6.07 -17.54 -36.37
CA HIS A 109 -5.83 -16.30 -35.62
C HIS A 109 -6.81 -16.00 -34.46
N PRO A 110 -8.15 -16.17 -34.60
CA PRO A 110 -9.06 -15.98 -33.47
C PRO A 110 -8.87 -17.02 -32.35
N GLU A 111 -8.53 -18.27 -32.71
CA GLU A 111 -8.22 -19.32 -31.74
C GLU A 111 -6.94 -19.01 -30.97
N LEU A 112 -5.90 -18.52 -31.66
CA LEU A 112 -4.65 -18.07 -31.04
C LEU A 112 -4.88 -16.93 -30.03
N ARG A 113 -5.76 -15.98 -30.34
CA ARG A 113 -6.10 -14.89 -29.39
C ARG A 113 -6.79 -15.42 -28.15
N ARG A 114 -7.75 -16.33 -28.31
CA ARG A 114 -8.46 -16.96 -27.19
C ARG A 114 -7.50 -17.75 -26.32
N GLU A 115 -6.65 -18.56 -26.94
CA GLU A 115 -5.62 -19.35 -26.29
C GLU A 115 -4.64 -18.45 -25.52
N TYR A 116 -4.22 -17.32 -26.09
CA TYR A 116 -3.36 -16.35 -25.41
C TYR A 116 -4.02 -15.73 -24.17
N GLN A 117 -5.30 -15.37 -24.26
CA GLN A 117 -6.06 -14.83 -23.12
C GLN A 117 -6.20 -15.87 -22.00
N GLU A 118 -6.55 -17.11 -22.34
CA GLU A 118 -6.65 -18.22 -21.38
C GLU A 118 -5.28 -18.55 -20.75
N ALA A 119 -4.21 -18.54 -21.54
CA ALA A 119 -2.87 -18.90 -21.08
C ALA A 119 -2.21 -17.85 -20.18
N THR A 120 -2.47 -16.56 -20.43
CA THR A 120 -1.92 -15.44 -19.65
C THR A 120 -2.77 -15.10 -18.43
N ALA A 121 -4.08 -15.34 -18.48
CA ALA A 121 -5.05 -14.87 -17.48
C ALA A 121 -4.97 -13.36 -17.18
N LEU A 122 -4.27 -12.58 -18.03
CA LEU A 122 -4.13 -11.13 -17.87
C LEU A 122 -5.47 -10.46 -18.20
N PRO A 123 -5.95 -9.52 -17.38
CA PRO A 123 -7.18 -8.82 -17.69
C PRO A 123 -6.98 -7.95 -18.95
N PRO A 124 -8.04 -7.72 -19.76
CA PRO A 124 -7.93 -7.02 -21.04
C PRO A 124 -7.46 -5.56 -20.90
N GLN A 125 -7.60 -4.98 -19.71
CA GLN A 125 -7.08 -3.66 -19.36
C GLN A 125 -5.56 -3.66 -19.09
N ALA A 126 -4.94 -4.81 -18.76
CA ALA A 126 -3.52 -4.91 -18.42
C ALA A 126 -2.59 -5.00 -19.63
N ALA A 127 -3.00 -5.72 -20.67
CA ALA A 127 -2.15 -6.06 -21.80
C ALA A 127 -2.83 -5.73 -23.13
N SER A 128 -2.07 -5.13 -24.06
CA SER A 128 -2.46 -5.12 -25.46
C SER A 128 -2.24 -6.51 -26.04
N VAL A 129 -3.31 -7.13 -26.55
CA VAL A 129 -3.19 -8.39 -27.29
C VAL A 129 -2.45 -8.09 -28.59
N PRO A 130 -1.35 -8.80 -28.91
CA PRO A 130 -0.65 -8.62 -30.18
C PRO A 130 -1.60 -8.85 -31.36
N GLU A 131 -1.55 -7.95 -32.35
CA GLU A 131 -2.39 -8.06 -33.55
C GLU A 131 -1.82 -9.08 -34.54
N GLU A 132 -0.51 -9.31 -34.53
CA GLU A 132 0.14 -10.22 -35.47
C GLU A 132 0.09 -11.68 -34.98
N PRO A 133 -0.30 -12.64 -35.83
CA PRO A 133 -0.33 -14.07 -35.47
C PRO A 133 1.06 -14.61 -35.12
N GLY A 134 2.12 -14.13 -35.77
CA GLY A 134 3.49 -14.57 -35.51
C GLY A 134 3.96 -14.21 -34.10
N GLU A 135 3.65 -13.00 -33.64
CA GLU A 135 3.97 -12.55 -32.29
C GLU A 135 3.15 -13.32 -31.23
N LEU A 136 1.86 -13.56 -31.48
CA LEU A 136 1.01 -14.38 -30.61
C LEU A 136 1.61 -15.78 -30.42
N ILE A 137 2.01 -16.42 -31.52
CA ILE A 137 2.65 -17.74 -31.48
C ILE A 137 3.95 -17.66 -30.66
N GLN A 138 4.81 -16.67 -30.89
CA GLN A 138 6.06 -16.52 -30.15
C GLN A 138 5.83 -16.35 -28.63
N ARG A 139 4.87 -15.50 -28.23
CA ARG A 139 4.53 -15.31 -26.81
C ARG A 139 3.91 -16.56 -26.20
N LEU A 140 2.98 -17.22 -26.89
CA LEU A 140 2.38 -18.48 -26.45
C LEU A 140 3.45 -19.57 -26.26
N ARG A 141 4.38 -19.72 -27.20
CA ARG A 141 5.52 -20.64 -27.07
C ARG A 141 6.29 -20.38 -25.79
N GLN A 142 6.61 -19.11 -25.51
CA GLN A 142 7.34 -18.73 -24.31
C GLN A 142 6.55 -19.06 -23.02
N ILE A 143 5.23 -18.83 -22.98
CA ILE A 143 4.38 -19.20 -21.84
C ILE A 143 4.43 -20.69 -21.59
N TYR A 144 4.28 -21.50 -22.64
CA TYR A 144 4.28 -22.95 -22.52
C TYR A 144 5.63 -23.50 -22.07
N ILE A 145 6.73 -22.90 -22.55
CA ILE A 145 8.07 -23.20 -22.03
C ILE A 145 8.13 -22.92 -20.53
N TRP A 146 7.70 -21.73 -20.05
CA TRP A 146 7.70 -21.42 -18.62
C TRP A 146 6.81 -22.36 -17.80
N LYS A 147 5.63 -22.76 -18.32
CA LYS A 147 4.75 -23.73 -17.67
C LYS A 147 5.42 -25.08 -17.48
N ALA A 148 6.23 -25.52 -18.44
CA ALA A 148 6.91 -26.81 -18.44
C ALA A 148 8.25 -26.82 -17.67
N LEU A 149 8.92 -25.67 -17.51
CA LEU A 149 10.21 -25.60 -16.81
C LEU A 149 10.10 -26.02 -15.33
N PRO A 150 11.09 -26.72 -14.78
CA PRO A 150 11.11 -27.01 -13.35
C PRO A 150 11.39 -25.74 -12.53
N LEU A 151 10.94 -25.73 -11.27
CA LEU A 151 10.96 -24.54 -10.39
C LEU A 151 12.34 -23.87 -10.28
N ASN A 152 13.41 -24.65 -10.20
CA ASN A 152 14.79 -24.15 -10.14
C ASN A 152 15.22 -23.42 -11.43
N GLN A 153 14.82 -23.94 -12.59
CA GLN A 153 15.11 -23.31 -13.88
C GLN A 153 14.26 -22.05 -14.08
N LEU A 154 13.00 -22.07 -13.64
CA LEU A 154 12.14 -20.90 -13.66
C LEU A 154 12.66 -19.78 -12.75
N ARG A 155 13.22 -20.12 -11.57
CA ARG A 155 13.92 -19.16 -10.72
C ARG A 155 15.12 -18.52 -11.41
N SER A 156 15.92 -19.31 -12.11
CA SER A 156 17.05 -18.79 -12.90
C SER A 156 16.57 -17.80 -13.95
N GLU A 157 15.52 -18.13 -14.71
CA GLU A 157 14.91 -17.22 -15.69
C GLU A 157 14.46 -15.90 -15.06
N CYS A 158 13.79 -15.97 -13.90
CA CYS A 158 13.38 -14.77 -13.17
C CYS A 158 14.59 -13.93 -12.70
N HIS A 159 15.66 -14.58 -12.25
CA HIS A 159 16.90 -13.92 -11.86
C HIS A 159 17.60 -13.24 -13.04
N ASP A 160 17.76 -13.94 -14.16
CA ASP A 160 18.40 -13.44 -15.38
C ASP A 160 17.63 -12.25 -15.97
N LEU A 161 16.31 -12.23 -15.78
CA LEU A 161 15.42 -11.14 -16.22
C LEU A 161 15.31 -10.00 -15.19
N GLY A 162 16.06 -10.07 -14.09
CA GLY A 162 16.10 -9.03 -13.05
C GLY A 162 14.82 -8.90 -12.23
N ILE A 163 13.98 -9.96 -12.18
CA ILE A 163 12.73 -10.01 -11.42
C ILE A 163 13.01 -10.36 -9.94
N SER A 164 14.20 -10.89 -9.64
CA SER A 164 14.49 -11.62 -8.40
C SER A 164 15.64 -11.05 -7.57
N GLN A 165 15.74 -9.74 -7.39
CA GLN A 165 16.78 -9.14 -6.52
C GLN A 165 16.63 -9.52 -5.03
N HIS A 166 15.47 -10.04 -4.60
CA HIS A 166 15.19 -10.39 -3.20
C HIS A 166 15.00 -11.90 -2.94
N LEU A 167 15.34 -12.77 -3.91
CA LEU A 167 15.16 -14.23 -3.77
C LEU A 167 16.34 -14.96 -3.09
N GLU A 168 17.38 -14.24 -2.65
CA GLU A 168 18.57 -14.85 -2.03
C GLU A 168 18.30 -15.51 -0.67
N VAL A 169 17.15 -15.22 -0.03
CA VAL A 169 16.75 -15.87 1.22
C VAL A 169 15.72 -16.94 0.91
N ALA A 170 16.12 -18.19 1.06
CA ALA A 170 15.28 -19.38 0.93
C ALA A 170 13.90 -19.19 1.60
N GLN A 171 12.84 -18.95 0.83
CA GLN A 171 11.47 -19.09 1.32
C GLN A 171 11.00 -20.54 1.10
N PRO A 172 10.40 -21.20 2.11
CA PRO A 172 10.01 -22.61 2.00
C PRO A 172 8.80 -22.90 1.09
N GLU A 173 8.14 -21.89 0.50
CA GLU A 173 6.84 -22.08 -0.18
C GLU A 173 6.67 -21.30 -1.50
N GLU A 174 7.73 -21.02 -2.25
CA GLU A 174 7.52 -20.45 -3.59
C GLU A 174 6.85 -21.48 -4.52
N LYS A 175 5.63 -21.15 -4.94
CA LYS A 175 4.85 -21.97 -5.85
C LYS A 175 5.22 -21.63 -7.29
N HIS A 176 5.33 -22.65 -8.13
CA HIS A 176 5.58 -22.54 -9.58
C HIS A 176 4.71 -21.48 -10.25
N GLN A 177 3.43 -21.44 -9.86
CA GLN A 177 2.43 -20.50 -10.34
C GLN A 177 2.79 -19.02 -10.05
N GLU A 178 3.39 -18.72 -8.90
CA GLU A 178 3.71 -17.34 -8.51
C GLU A 178 4.83 -16.75 -9.38
N LEU A 179 5.89 -17.54 -9.62
CA LEU A 179 6.98 -17.14 -10.51
C LEU A 179 6.48 -16.95 -11.95
N LEU A 180 5.57 -17.82 -12.39
CA LEU A 180 4.95 -17.72 -13.70
C LEU A 180 4.12 -16.44 -13.83
N GLU A 181 3.30 -16.10 -12.83
CA GLU A 181 2.54 -14.85 -12.82
C GLU A 181 3.45 -13.61 -12.85
N ARG A 182 4.58 -13.61 -12.14
CA ARG A 182 5.57 -12.52 -12.20
C ARG A 182 6.19 -12.35 -13.59
N LEU A 183 6.47 -13.46 -14.29
CA LEU A 183 6.98 -13.42 -15.66
C LEU A 183 5.94 -12.87 -16.64
N LEU A 184 4.67 -13.22 -16.44
CA LEU A 184 3.55 -12.75 -17.27
C LEU A 184 3.27 -11.26 -17.07
N LEU A 185 3.39 -10.75 -15.84
CA LEU A 185 3.20 -9.32 -15.54
C LEU A 185 4.12 -8.41 -16.36
N ARG A 186 5.26 -8.90 -16.85
CA ARG A 186 6.14 -8.13 -17.76
C ARG A 186 5.44 -7.73 -19.06
N TRP A 187 4.47 -8.51 -19.52
CA TRP A 187 3.71 -8.22 -20.74
C TRP A 187 2.44 -7.41 -20.48
N ALA A 188 2.25 -6.91 -19.25
CA ALA A 188 1.22 -5.93 -18.94
C ALA A 188 1.66 -4.51 -19.34
N ASP A 189 1.91 -4.31 -20.64
CA ASP A 189 2.50 -3.08 -21.19
C ASP A 189 1.64 -1.84 -20.89
N ARG A 190 0.30 -1.96 -20.93
CA ARG A 190 -0.62 -0.85 -20.63
C ARG A 190 -0.51 -0.39 -19.18
N TRP A 191 -0.44 -1.34 -18.25
CA TRP A 191 -0.24 -1.01 -16.84
C TRP A 191 1.12 -0.36 -16.58
N LYS A 192 2.15 -0.76 -17.34
CA LYS A 192 3.46 -0.12 -17.29
C LYS A 192 3.39 1.33 -17.79
N GLU A 193 2.64 1.60 -18.87
CA GLU A 193 2.38 2.95 -19.38
C GLU A 193 1.60 3.82 -18.38
N GLU A 194 0.66 3.21 -17.63
CA GLU A 194 -0.09 3.86 -16.55
C GLU A 194 0.74 4.10 -15.27
N GLY A 195 2.00 3.64 -15.25
CA GLY A 195 2.93 3.83 -14.13
C GLY A 195 2.72 2.86 -12.97
N ILE A 196 2.09 1.72 -13.21
CA ILE A 196 1.91 0.67 -12.19
C ILE A 196 3.25 -0.05 -11.95
N PRO A 197 3.73 -0.18 -10.69
CA PRO A 197 5.03 -0.76 -10.38
C PRO A 197 4.98 -2.31 -10.39
N LEU A 198 4.81 -2.89 -11.58
CA LEU A 198 4.54 -4.32 -11.79
C LEU A 198 5.58 -5.27 -11.16
N ARG A 199 6.84 -4.84 -11.06
CA ARG A 199 7.94 -5.63 -10.48
C ARG A 199 7.79 -5.88 -8.98
N ARG A 200 6.98 -5.07 -8.28
CA ARG A 200 6.82 -5.15 -6.82
C ARG A 200 5.72 -6.11 -6.39
N PHE A 201 4.86 -6.54 -7.32
CA PHE A 201 3.77 -7.46 -7.00
C PHE A 201 4.24 -8.91 -7.05
N ARG A 202 3.81 -9.69 -6.05
CA ARG A 202 4.11 -11.12 -5.98
C ARG A 202 3.30 -11.95 -6.98
N ASN A 203 2.07 -11.54 -7.24
CA ASN A 203 1.10 -12.30 -8.01
C ASN A 203 0.20 -11.37 -8.84
N LEU A 204 -0.49 -11.96 -9.83
CA LEU A 204 -1.35 -11.22 -10.74
C LEU A 204 -2.55 -10.60 -10.02
N ARG A 205 -3.13 -11.31 -9.04
CA ARG A 205 -4.30 -10.84 -8.29
C ARG A 205 -4.05 -9.51 -7.58
N SER A 206 -2.91 -9.37 -6.91
CA SER A 206 -2.52 -8.15 -6.22
C SER A 206 -2.28 -6.99 -7.18
N ALA A 207 -1.67 -7.25 -8.34
CA ALA A 207 -1.51 -6.25 -9.39
C ALA A 207 -2.87 -5.77 -9.95
N THR A 208 -3.80 -6.70 -10.21
CA THR A 208 -5.17 -6.38 -10.65
C THR A 208 -5.93 -5.56 -9.62
N ASN A 209 -5.92 -6.00 -8.36
CA ASN A 209 -6.59 -5.29 -7.27
C ASN A 209 -6.07 -3.85 -7.13
N PHE A 210 -4.74 -3.67 -7.26
CA PHE A 210 -4.12 -2.35 -7.24
C PHE A 210 -4.57 -1.51 -8.44
N ALA A 211 -4.49 -2.04 -9.66
CA ALA A 211 -4.88 -1.35 -10.89
C ALA A 211 -6.34 -0.88 -10.83
N ASP A 212 -7.25 -1.74 -10.39
CA ASP A 212 -8.68 -1.43 -10.28
C ASP A 212 -8.93 -0.30 -9.27
N LYS A 213 -8.28 -0.35 -8.09
CA LYS A 213 -8.38 0.71 -7.08
C LYS A 213 -7.82 2.03 -7.62
N VAL A 214 -6.67 2.00 -8.30
CA VAL A 214 -6.07 3.20 -8.90
C VAL A 214 -6.98 3.81 -9.97
N ALA A 215 -7.57 2.99 -10.85
CA ALA A 215 -8.51 3.45 -11.86
C ALA A 215 -9.73 4.13 -11.23
N GLN A 216 -10.31 3.54 -10.17
CA GLN A 216 -11.43 4.13 -9.43
C GLN A 216 -11.08 5.50 -8.83
N VAL A 217 -9.86 5.67 -8.32
CA VAL A 217 -9.43 6.90 -7.63
C VAL A 217 -9.11 8.01 -8.61
N VAL A 218 -8.50 7.66 -9.75
CA VAL A 218 -8.18 8.60 -10.82
C VAL A 218 -9.46 9.07 -11.53
N ALA A 219 -10.43 8.17 -11.76
CA ALA A 219 -11.70 8.50 -12.41
C ALA A 219 -12.74 9.13 -11.46
N GLY A 220 -12.61 8.92 -10.15
CA GLY A 220 -13.60 9.35 -9.15
C GLY A 220 -13.69 10.86 -8.95
N GLU A 221 -14.90 11.32 -8.64
CA GLU A 221 -15.17 12.68 -8.13
C GLU A 221 -14.53 12.89 -6.74
N SER A 222 -14.35 14.15 -6.33
CA SER A 222 -13.70 14.50 -5.05
C SER A 222 -14.38 13.84 -3.85
N GLY A 223 -15.71 13.72 -3.85
CA GLY A 223 -16.47 13.05 -2.79
C GLY A 223 -16.12 11.56 -2.64
N LEU A 224 -15.97 10.83 -3.75
CA LEU A 224 -15.58 9.42 -3.75
C LEU A 224 -14.11 9.23 -3.33
N GLN A 225 -13.23 10.16 -3.71
CA GLN A 225 -11.82 10.14 -3.29
C GLN A 225 -11.68 10.26 -1.78
N HIS A 226 -12.43 11.14 -1.12
CA HIS A 226 -12.44 11.25 0.34
C HIS A 226 -12.99 9.99 1.04
N GLN A 227 -14.05 9.38 0.49
CA GLN A 227 -14.58 8.11 1.02
C GLN A 227 -13.58 6.96 0.90
N LEU A 228 -12.92 6.85 -0.26
CA LEU A 228 -11.90 5.83 -0.50
C LEU A 228 -10.64 6.06 0.36
N ALA A 229 -10.25 7.32 0.59
CA ALA A 229 -9.16 7.64 1.51
C ALA A 229 -9.52 7.17 2.94
N ALA A 230 -10.72 7.50 3.42
CA ALA A 230 -11.19 7.04 4.73
C ALA A 230 -11.17 5.50 4.86
N ALA A 231 -11.70 4.79 3.87
CA ALA A 231 -11.67 3.32 3.83
C ALA A 231 -10.25 2.75 3.75
N SER A 232 -9.28 3.56 3.28
CA SER A 232 -7.88 3.16 3.19
C SER A 232 -7.14 3.24 4.52
N GLY A 233 -7.74 3.82 5.57
CA GLY A 233 -7.08 4.10 6.84
C GLY A 233 -6.32 5.43 6.83
N LEU A 234 -6.48 6.22 5.76
CA LEU A 234 -5.92 7.55 5.65
C LEU A 234 -6.79 8.52 6.50
N PRO A 235 -6.20 9.24 7.47
CA PRO A 235 -6.91 10.13 8.39
C PRO A 235 -7.53 11.32 7.65
N GLN A 236 -8.86 11.36 7.53
CA GLN A 236 -9.63 12.38 6.78
C GLN A 236 -9.16 13.83 7.07
N ASP A 237 -8.68 14.03 8.29
CA ASP A 237 -8.31 15.30 8.92
C ASP A 237 -6.94 15.83 8.51
N ALA A 238 -6.05 14.94 8.07
CA ALA A 238 -4.75 15.32 7.52
C ALA A 238 -4.88 15.94 6.13
N PHE A 239 -6.00 15.71 5.44
CA PHE A 239 -6.17 16.07 4.02
C PHE A 239 -6.80 17.44 3.77
N GLY A 240 -7.01 18.25 4.81
CA GLY A 240 -7.70 19.55 4.71
C GLY A 240 -7.11 20.48 3.64
N PRO A 241 -5.86 20.96 3.77
CA PRO A 241 -5.26 21.86 2.78
C PRO A 241 -4.48 21.14 1.66
N MET A 242 -4.48 19.81 1.60
CA MET A 242 -3.70 19.08 0.59
C MET A 242 -4.32 19.20 -0.80
N GLY A 243 -3.48 19.33 -1.83
CA GLY A 243 -3.96 19.37 -3.21
C GLY A 243 -4.55 18.02 -3.63
N LYS A 244 -5.57 18.02 -4.52
CA LYS A 244 -6.19 16.79 -5.07
C LYS A 244 -5.14 15.79 -5.59
N GLN A 245 -4.07 16.27 -6.22
CA GLN A 245 -2.99 15.42 -6.74
C GLN A 245 -2.15 14.77 -5.63
N GLU A 246 -1.92 15.46 -4.52
CA GLU A 246 -1.21 14.90 -3.37
C GLU A 246 -2.04 13.83 -2.70
N LEU A 247 -3.35 14.03 -2.56
CA LEU A 247 -4.27 13.02 -2.03
C LEU A 247 -4.23 11.75 -2.88
N ILE A 248 -4.34 11.88 -4.21
CA ILE A 248 -4.26 10.73 -5.13
C ILE A 248 -2.91 10.01 -4.99
N LYS A 249 -1.81 10.75 -4.84
CA LYS A 249 -0.48 10.15 -4.63
C LYS A 249 -0.44 9.31 -3.35
N HIS A 250 -0.85 9.86 -2.21
CA HIS A 250 -0.86 9.14 -0.94
C HIS A 250 -1.80 7.93 -0.95
N MET A 251 -2.95 8.04 -1.63
CA MET A 251 -3.86 6.90 -1.81
C MET A 251 -3.21 5.80 -2.64
N LYS A 252 -2.53 6.13 -3.75
CA LYS A 252 -1.77 5.18 -4.55
C LYS A 252 -0.72 4.47 -3.70
N ASP A 253 0.03 5.20 -2.88
CA ASP A 253 1.03 4.61 -1.98
C ASP A 253 0.39 3.61 -1.00
N VAL A 254 -0.71 3.98 -0.35
CA VAL A 254 -1.40 3.08 0.61
C VAL A 254 -2.01 1.85 -0.07
N PHE A 255 -2.60 2.01 -1.27
CA PHE A 255 -3.09 0.86 -2.03
C PHE A 255 -1.96 -0.08 -2.42
N LEU A 256 -0.82 0.47 -2.84
CA LEU A 256 0.36 -0.32 -3.18
C LEU A 256 0.79 -1.13 -1.96
N TRP A 257 1.03 -0.48 -0.83
CA TRP A 257 1.54 -1.13 0.38
C TRP A 257 0.65 -2.27 0.88
N LYS A 258 -0.67 -2.15 0.79
CA LYS A 258 -1.59 -3.23 1.18
C LYS A 258 -1.38 -4.52 0.38
N GLU A 259 -1.05 -4.36 -0.90
CA GLU A 259 -0.82 -5.45 -1.85
C GLU A 259 0.64 -5.96 -1.84
N LEU A 260 1.58 -5.23 -1.22
CA LEU A 260 2.97 -5.65 -1.06
C LEU A 260 3.14 -6.75 -0.01
N SER A 261 4.27 -7.43 -0.12
CA SER A 261 4.72 -8.43 0.84
C SER A 261 5.44 -7.80 2.05
N VAL A 262 5.60 -8.56 3.13
CA VAL A 262 6.29 -8.08 4.34
C VAL A 262 7.71 -7.63 4.03
N ASP A 263 8.44 -8.37 3.19
CA ASP A 263 9.82 -8.04 2.82
C ASP A 263 9.92 -6.72 2.05
N GLU A 264 9.02 -6.51 1.08
CA GLU A 264 8.89 -5.25 0.34
C GLU A 264 8.48 -4.07 1.23
N LEU A 265 7.61 -4.30 2.21
CA LEU A 265 7.21 -3.27 3.18
C LEU A 265 8.35 -2.89 4.12
N ARG A 266 9.20 -3.85 4.52
CA ARG A 266 10.42 -3.57 5.29
C ARG A 266 11.37 -2.69 4.49
N GLU A 267 11.59 -2.99 3.22
CA GLU A 267 12.42 -2.15 2.35
C GLU A 267 11.84 -0.74 2.18
N GLU A 268 10.52 -0.63 2.00
CA GLU A 268 9.83 0.65 1.92
C GLU A 268 10.02 1.50 3.18
N CYS A 269 10.00 0.87 4.35
CA CYS A 269 10.31 1.48 5.65
C CYS A 269 11.78 1.91 5.75
N LEU A 270 12.72 1.05 5.33
CA LEU A 270 14.15 1.36 5.34
C LEU A 270 14.48 2.56 4.44
N GLN A 271 13.93 2.60 3.23
CA GLN A 271 14.10 3.71 2.30
C GLN A 271 13.60 5.04 2.88
N ARG A 272 12.61 4.98 3.78
CA ARG A 272 12.06 6.14 4.51
C ARG A 272 12.71 6.38 5.87
N SER A 273 13.76 5.65 6.21
CA SER A 273 14.44 5.71 7.52
C SER A 273 13.48 5.51 8.71
N LEU A 274 12.47 4.66 8.54
CA LEU A 274 11.49 4.33 9.59
C LEU A 274 11.99 3.16 10.43
N SER A 275 11.92 3.30 11.75
CA SER A 275 12.18 2.20 12.68
C SER A 275 10.90 1.42 12.99
N TRP A 276 10.99 0.10 13.02
CA TRP A 276 9.93 -0.79 13.49
C TRP A 276 10.49 -1.82 14.47
N ARG A 277 9.64 -2.39 15.33
CA ARG A 277 9.96 -3.54 16.18
C ARG A 277 9.03 -4.66 15.77
N ALA A 278 9.58 -5.75 15.24
CA ALA A 278 8.78 -6.92 14.89
C ALA A 278 8.48 -7.71 16.17
N GLU A 279 7.40 -7.36 16.87
CA GLU A 279 6.95 -8.09 18.06
C GLU A 279 5.69 -8.90 17.72
N GLY A 280 5.89 -10.08 17.13
CA GLY A 280 4.84 -11.10 16.98
C GLY A 280 4.21 -11.23 15.58
N GLY A 281 3.07 -11.92 15.51
CA GLY A 281 2.42 -12.36 14.26
C GLY A 281 1.68 -11.28 13.46
N GLN A 282 1.79 -10.00 13.82
CA GLN A 282 1.10 -8.88 13.18
C GLN A 282 2.03 -7.88 12.46
N GLU A 283 3.27 -8.30 12.15
CA GLU A 283 4.30 -7.44 11.55
C GLU A 283 3.83 -6.67 10.29
N LYS A 284 3.04 -7.30 9.40
CA LYS A 284 2.52 -6.62 8.21
C LYS A 284 1.67 -5.40 8.57
N LEU A 285 0.83 -5.52 9.59
CA LEU A 285 -0.06 -4.43 10.01
C LEU A 285 0.77 -3.28 10.60
N GLU A 286 1.75 -3.58 11.46
CA GLU A 286 2.62 -2.59 12.08
C GLU A 286 3.43 -1.80 11.06
N LEU A 287 4.00 -2.48 10.04
CA LEU A 287 4.71 -1.83 8.95
C LEU A 287 3.80 -0.89 8.15
N LEU A 288 2.58 -1.34 7.83
CA LEU A 288 1.59 -0.52 7.14
C LEU A 288 1.21 0.72 7.96
N GLU A 289 0.97 0.56 9.26
CA GLU A 289 0.66 1.69 10.15
C GLU A 289 1.80 2.70 10.19
N ARG A 290 3.05 2.25 10.25
CA ARG A 290 4.23 3.13 10.24
C ARG A 290 4.38 3.90 8.94
N LEU A 291 4.13 3.26 7.81
CA LEU A 291 4.17 3.90 6.50
C LEU A 291 3.06 4.94 6.35
N VAL A 292 1.84 4.62 6.80
CA VAL A 292 0.71 5.57 6.81
C VAL A 292 0.99 6.76 7.73
N MET A 293 1.57 6.53 8.91
CA MET A 293 2.02 7.58 9.82
C MET A 293 2.99 8.55 9.14
N ALA A 294 4.00 8.01 8.45
CA ALA A 294 5.01 8.81 7.76
C ALA A 294 4.39 9.67 6.64
N CYS A 295 3.42 9.13 5.90
CA CYS A 295 2.68 9.87 4.88
C CYS A 295 1.94 11.09 5.43
N CYS A 296 1.29 10.93 6.59
CA CYS A 296 0.51 12.01 7.20
C CYS A 296 1.35 12.89 8.15
N ALA A 297 2.62 12.54 8.39
CA ALA A 297 3.44 13.17 9.41
C ALA A 297 3.57 14.68 9.22
N GLN A 298 3.92 15.12 8.00
CA GLN A 298 4.10 16.55 7.72
C GLN A 298 2.80 17.34 7.90
N ALA A 299 1.68 16.83 7.36
CA ALA A 299 0.38 17.49 7.46
C ALA A 299 -0.09 17.62 8.92
N TRP A 300 0.19 16.60 9.73
CA TRP A 300 -0.11 16.61 11.16
C TRP A 300 0.85 17.51 11.95
N GLU A 301 2.15 17.51 11.62
CA GLU A 301 3.13 18.44 12.21
C GLU A 301 2.77 19.90 11.91
N ASP A 302 2.26 20.20 10.72
CA ASP A 302 1.76 21.53 10.35
C ASP A 302 0.53 21.96 11.19
N GLN A 303 -0.28 20.98 11.63
CA GLN A 303 -1.38 21.17 12.58
C GLN A 303 -0.91 21.20 14.05
N GLY A 304 0.39 21.04 14.30
CA GLY A 304 1.00 21.10 15.64
C GLY A 304 1.03 19.77 16.39
N LEU A 305 0.77 18.63 15.74
CA LEU A 305 0.90 17.31 16.36
C LEU A 305 2.35 16.80 16.32
N PRO A 306 2.90 16.32 17.44
CA PRO A 306 4.23 15.72 17.47
C PRO A 306 4.17 14.24 17.05
N VAL A 307 3.99 13.98 15.76
CA VAL A 307 3.78 12.63 15.17
C VAL A 307 4.89 11.65 15.56
N LYS A 308 6.15 12.11 15.59
CA LYS A 308 7.32 11.30 15.95
C LYS A 308 7.30 10.77 17.38
N ARG A 309 6.50 11.38 18.26
CA ARG A 309 6.40 11.04 19.69
C ARG A 309 5.23 10.10 19.99
N LEU A 310 4.30 9.97 19.06
CA LEU A 310 3.12 9.13 19.23
C LEU A 310 3.44 7.67 18.89
N SER A 311 2.77 6.76 19.58
CA SER A 311 2.98 5.32 19.43
C SER A 311 2.32 4.76 18.18
N SER A 312 1.17 5.31 17.75
CA SER A 312 0.37 4.78 16.65
C SER A 312 -0.43 5.86 15.89
N ALA A 313 -0.88 5.51 14.68
CA ALA A 313 -1.78 6.34 13.87
C ALA A 313 -3.12 6.56 14.54
N HIS A 314 -3.61 5.54 15.24
CA HIS A 314 -4.85 5.63 15.98
C HIS A 314 -4.75 6.64 17.13
N ALA A 315 -3.62 6.66 17.86
CA ALA A 315 -3.39 7.66 18.92
C ALA A 315 -3.36 9.09 18.36
N ALA A 316 -2.74 9.30 17.19
CA ALA A 316 -2.75 10.60 16.51
C ALA A 316 -4.16 11.05 16.09
N GLN A 317 -4.96 10.13 15.53
CA GLN A 317 -6.36 10.39 15.16
C GLN A 317 -7.23 10.72 16.37
N GLN A 318 -7.14 9.93 17.45
CA GLN A 318 -7.88 10.18 18.68
C GLN A 318 -7.52 11.55 19.29
N LEU A 319 -6.23 11.91 19.27
CA LEU A 319 -5.77 13.20 19.78
C LEU A 319 -6.34 14.37 18.97
N LEU A 320 -6.37 14.27 17.63
CA LEU A 320 -6.98 15.29 16.77
C LEU A 320 -8.46 15.45 17.02
N GLU A 321 -9.19 14.34 17.08
CA GLU A 321 -10.61 14.37 17.34
C GLU A 321 -10.89 14.99 18.70
N ARG A 322 -10.07 14.65 19.71
CA ARG A 322 -10.16 15.27 21.03
C ARG A 322 -9.88 16.79 20.98
N TRP A 323 -8.87 17.23 20.23
CA TRP A 323 -8.58 18.65 20.07
C TRP A 323 -9.71 19.41 19.38
N ARG A 324 -10.38 18.80 18.39
CA ARG A 324 -11.53 19.39 17.72
C ARG A 324 -12.74 19.52 18.62
N GLN A 325 -13.01 18.50 19.44
CA GLN A 325 -14.06 18.57 20.44
C GLN A 325 -13.80 19.73 21.40
N LEU A 326 -12.57 19.89 21.88
CA LEU A 326 -12.18 21.02 22.71
C LEU A 326 -12.35 22.37 21.97
N ASP A 327 -12.02 22.43 20.68
CA ASP A 327 -12.19 23.64 19.88
C ASP A 327 -13.65 24.01 19.60
N ALA A 328 -14.54 23.01 19.59
CA ALA A 328 -15.97 23.19 19.37
C ALA A 328 -16.75 23.50 20.67
N CYS A 329 -16.17 23.18 21.83
CA CYS A 329 -16.81 23.40 23.13
C CYS A 329 -16.91 24.89 23.51
N GLY A 330 -17.98 25.22 24.23
CA GLY A 330 -18.15 26.53 24.83
C GLY A 330 -17.22 26.74 26.05
N VAL A 331 -16.98 28.00 26.42
CA VAL A 331 -16.08 28.36 27.54
C VAL A 331 -16.46 27.68 28.86
N GLU A 332 -17.76 27.57 29.15
CA GLU A 332 -18.27 26.93 30.37
C GLU A 332 -18.06 25.41 30.38
N GLU A 333 -18.22 24.75 29.25
CA GLU A 333 -17.95 23.32 29.10
C GLU A 333 -16.46 23.02 29.30
N LEU A 334 -15.61 23.87 28.73
CA LEU A 334 -14.16 23.76 28.89
C LEU A 334 -13.73 23.99 30.35
N ARG A 335 -14.32 24.97 31.06
CA ARG A 335 -14.10 25.13 32.52
C ARG A 335 -14.54 23.89 33.29
N GLY A 336 -15.69 23.31 32.93
CA GLY A 336 -16.16 22.07 33.53
C GLY A 336 -15.21 20.90 33.30
N GLU A 337 -14.61 20.77 32.12
CA GLU A 337 -13.56 19.77 31.85
C GLU A 337 -12.30 20.03 32.69
N TYR A 338 -11.84 21.28 32.76
CA TYR A 338 -10.66 21.66 33.53
C TYR A 338 -10.82 21.37 35.02
N GLN A 339 -12.00 21.64 35.58
CA GLN A 339 -12.35 21.33 36.97
C GLN A 339 -12.41 19.82 37.23
N ARG A 340 -12.99 19.03 36.29
CA ARG A 340 -13.02 17.57 36.40
C ARG A 340 -11.63 16.94 36.44
N LEU A 341 -10.68 17.54 35.72
CA LEU A 341 -9.27 17.11 35.72
C LEU A 341 -8.49 17.60 36.94
N ALA A 342 -9.12 18.36 37.85
CA ALA A 342 -8.53 18.92 39.07
C ALA A 342 -7.25 19.73 38.82
N LEU A 343 -7.13 20.37 37.66
CA LEU A 343 -5.94 21.12 37.27
C LEU A 343 -5.79 22.44 38.05
N PRO A 344 -4.56 22.92 38.30
CA PRO A 344 -4.34 24.03 39.21
C PRO A 344 -4.78 25.39 38.62
N GLY A 345 -5.34 26.24 39.47
CA GLY A 345 -5.66 27.64 39.16
C GLY A 345 -6.96 27.84 38.35
N SER A 346 -7.22 29.11 38.01
CA SER A 346 -8.36 29.52 37.18
C SER A 346 -7.85 30.25 35.93
N PRO A 347 -7.38 29.52 34.90
CA PRO A 347 -6.79 30.13 33.71
C PRO A 347 -7.82 30.95 32.91
N LYS A 348 -7.31 31.95 32.17
CA LYS A 348 -8.10 32.70 31.17
C LYS A 348 -8.49 31.77 30.00
N VAL A 349 -9.50 32.11 29.23
CA VAL A 349 -10.09 31.22 28.19
C VAL A 349 -9.04 30.69 27.19
N LEU A 350 -8.14 31.55 26.72
CA LEU A 350 -7.06 31.15 25.80
C LEU A 350 -6.06 30.18 26.44
N GLU A 351 -5.75 30.36 27.72
CA GLU A 351 -4.84 29.49 28.47
C GLU A 351 -5.51 28.15 28.81
N LEU A 352 -6.83 28.16 28.97
CA LEU A 352 -7.62 27.00 29.31
C LEU A 352 -7.63 25.97 28.16
N LEU A 353 -7.84 26.41 26.92
CA LEU A 353 -7.73 25.54 25.74
C LEU A 353 -6.32 24.97 25.56
N VAL A 354 -5.29 25.79 25.76
CA VAL A 354 -3.89 25.38 25.65
C VAL A 354 -3.56 24.29 26.68
N ARG A 355 -3.99 24.45 27.94
CA ARG A 355 -3.82 23.45 29.00
C ARG A 355 -4.58 22.16 28.74
N LEU A 356 -5.83 22.23 28.28
CA LEU A 356 -6.62 21.04 27.97
C LEU A 356 -6.04 20.25 26.79
N ARG A 357 -5.57 20.93 25.74
CA ARG A 357 -4.89 20.27 24.62
C ARG A 357 -3.57 19.61 25.03
N GLN A 358 -2.78 20.29 25.88
CA GLN A 358 -1.54 19.72 26.39
C GLN A 358 -1.79 18.49 27.28
N HIS A 359 -2.81 18.54 28.13
CA HIS A 359 -3.25 17.39 28.91
C HIS A 359 -3.67 16.22 28.00
N ALA A 360 -4.46 16.50 26.96
CA ALA A 360 -4.84 15.48 25.98
C ALA A 360 -3.63 14.88 25.24
N LEU A 361 -2.60 15.69 24.95
CA LEU A 361 -1.35 15.20 24.36
C LEU A 361 -0.63 14.22 25.29
N TRP A 362 -0.43 14.58 26.57
CA TRP A 362 0.19 13.65 27.52
C TRP A 362 -0.59 12.36 27.68
N ALA A 363 -1.93 12.45 27.72
CA ALA A 363 -2.76 11.26 27.78
C ALA A 363 -2.56 10.31 26.57
N ALA A 364 -2.20 10.85 25.40
CA ALA A 364 -1.95 10.10 24.17
C ALA A 364 -0.49 9.63 23.98
N LEU A 365 0.47 10.14 24.76
CA LEU A 365 1.88 9.74 24.65
C LEU A 365 2.13 8.39 25.33
N PRO A 366 3.03 7.54 24.83
CA PRO A 366 3.36 6.27 25.50
C PRO A 366 4.06 6.52 26.83
N LEU A 367 3.91 5.57 27.78
CA LEU A 367 4.52 5.66 29.12
C LEU A 367 6.02 5.94 29.09
N SER A 368 6.76 5.39 28.11
CA SER A 368 8.19 5.63 27.94
C SER A 368 8.53 7.11 27.67
N GLU A 369 7.71 7.80 26.90
CA GLU A 369 7.85 9.24 26.61
C GLU A 369 7.51 10.07 27.85
N LEU A 370 6.42 9.72 28.54
CA LEU A 370 5.99 10.40 29.77
C LEU A 370 7.02 10.24 30.90
N GLN A 371 7.60 9.04 31.05
CA GLN A 371 8.70 8.79 31.98
C GLN A 371 9.92 9.64 31.66
N ARG A 372 10.25 9.79 30.37
CA ARG A 372 11.35 10.66 29.95
C ARG A 372 11.08 12.12 30.33
N GLU A 373 9.86 12.62 30.09
CA GLU A 373 9.48 13.99 30.49
C GLU A 373 9.52 14.17 32.01
N CYS A 374 8.96 13.23 32.79
CA CYS A 374 8.97 13.31 34.24
C CYS A 374 10.41 13.30 34.82
N ARG A 375 11.29 12.46 34.27
CA ARG A 375 12.70 12.39 34.70
C ARG A 375 13.46 13.68 34.46
N GLN A 376 13.15 14.38 33.37
CA GLN A 376 13.73 15.70 33.09
C GLN A 376 13.29 16.74 34.13
N MET A 377 12.12 16.57 34.74
CA MET A 377 11.66 17.37 35.88
C MET A 377 12.04 16.79 37.24
N GLY A 378 12.93 15.79 37.28
CA GLY A 378 13.43 15.19 38.52
C GLY A 378 12.47 14.22 39.20
N ALA A 379 11.43 13.73 38.50
CA ALA A 379 10.47 12.76 39.03
C ALA A 379 10.55 11.43 38.27
N ASP A 380 10.61 10.31 38.97
CA ASP A 380 10.44 8.98 38.37
C ASP A 380 9.02 8.48 38.63
N VAL A 381 8.38 7.95 37.60
CA VAL A 381 6.95 7.59 37.63
C VAL A 381 6.74 6.21 37.01
N THR A 382 5.89 5.40 37.65
CA THR A 382 5.62 4.02 37.21
C THR A 382 4.27 3.86 36.52
N SER A 383 3.31 4.76 36.77
CA SER A 383 1.97 4.72 36.18
C SER A 383 1.74 5.82 35.15
N HIS A 384 0.97 5.50 34.09
CA HIS A 384 0.59 6.45 33.04
C HIS A 384 -0.19 7.64 33.60
N ASP A 385 -1.26 7.37 34.35
CA ASP A 385 -2.12 8.42 34.91
C ASP A 385 -1.37 9.32 35.91
N GLU A 386 -0.47 8.73 36.69
CA GLU A 386 0.37 9.48 37.61
C GLU A 386 1.31 10.43 36.85
N ALA A 387 1.88 9.98 35.73
CA ALA A 387 2.79 10.78 34.94
C ALA A 387 2.06 11.95 34.29
N VAL A 388 0.90 11.70 33.67
CA VAL A 388 0.05 12.74 33.06
C VAL A 388 -0.37 13.76 34.10
N HIS A 389 -0.88 13.32 35.25
CA HIS A 389 -1.33 14.22 36.31
C HIS A 389 -0.19 15.08 36.87
N ARG A 390 0.98 14.48 37.13
CA ARG A 390 2.15 15.23 37.62
C ARG A 390 2.61 16.29 36.61
N LEU A 391 2.74 15.91 35.33
CA LEU A 391 3.12 16.83 34.27
C LEU A 391 2.13 18.01 34.20
N ALA A 392 0.83 17.73 34.30
CA ALA A 392 -0.21 18.75 34.24
C ALA A 392 -0.24 19.69 35.45
N MET A 393 0.20 19.21 36.63
CA MET A 393 0.29 20.02 37.84
C MET A 393 1.47 21.00 37.83
N SER A 394 2.60 20.60 37.24
CA SER A 394 3.84 21.38 37.23
C SER A 394 4.02 22.26 35.99
N TRP A 395 3.18 22.10 34.98
CA TRP A 395 3.34 22.81 33.71
C TRP A 395 2.76 24.23 33.73
N ASP A 396 3.61 25.20 33.38
CA ASP A 396 3.21 26.59 33.19
C ASP A 396 3.36 26.97 31.70
N PRO A 397 2.25 27.34 31.02
CA PRO A 397 2.29 27.85 29.65
C PRO A 397 3.09 29.16 29.50
N ARG A 398 3.37 29.88 30.60
CA ARG A 398 4.00 31.21 30.61
C ARG A 398 5.51 31.17 30.84
N SER A 399 6.02 30.09 31.42
CA SER A 399 7.46 29.82 31.38
C SER A 399 7.80 29.43 29.94
N GLU A 400 8.64 30.21 29.27
CA GLU A 400 9.09 29.99 27.89
C GLU A 400 9.24 28.50 27.55
N THR A 401 8.78 28.12 26.36
CA THR A 401 8.85 26.77 25.76
C THR A 401 9.94 25.92 26.42
N PRO A 402 9.58 24.79 27.07
CA PRO A 402 10.57 23.87 27.60
C PRO A 402 11.68 23.68 26.57
N ASP A 403 12.96 23.73 26.97
CA ASP A 403 14.12 23.60 26.06
C ASP A 403 13.98 22.41 25.09
N PHE A 404 13.16 21.44 25.48
CA PHE A 404 12.56 20.37 24.70
C PHE A 404 12.06 20.73 23.28
N TRP A 405 11.53 21.93 23.04
CA TRP A 405 11.06 22.37 21.71
C TRP A 405 12.12 23.11 20.87
N LYS A 406 13.36 23.22 21.37
CA LYS A 406 14.52 23.68 20.59
C LYS A 406 15.24 22.47 19.97
N THR A 407 14.95 22.17 18.71
CA THR A 407 15.84 21.30 17.92
C THR A 407 17.11 22.07 17.54
N GLN A 408 18.24 21.37 17.48
CA GLN A 408 19.52 21.93 17.03
C GLN A 408 19.36 22.61 15.66
N GLU A 409 19.97 23.79 15.54
CA GLU A 409 20.09 24.61 14.33
C GLU A 409 18.82 25.32 13.84
N GLY A 410 18.58 26.51 14.38
CA GLY A 410 18.19 27.68 13.57
C GLY A 410 16.87 27.65 12.78
N LYS A 411 15.92 26.76 13.08
CA LYS A 411 14.56 26.83 12.53
C LYS A 411 13.51 26.94 13.65
N GLU A 412 12.55 27.82 13.41
CA GLU A 412 11.52 28.32 14.34
C GLU A 412 10.86 27.23 15.20
N ALA A 413 10.57 27.59 16.46
CA ALA A 413 10.02 26.72 17.50
C ALA A 413 8.69 26.06 17.07
N VAL A 414 8.66 24.73 17.08
CA VAL A 414 7.45 23.93 16.85
C VAL A 414 6.68 23.83 18.17
N GLY A 415 6.02 24.90 18.63
CA GLY A 415 4.95 24.77 19.63
C GLY A 415 3.64 24.33 18.96
N PRO A 416 2.64 23.81 19.72
CA PRO A 416 1.30 23.60 19.16
C PRO A 416 0.78 24.94 18.64
N LYS A 417 0.66 25.09 17.32
CA LYS A 417 0.12 26.31 16.72
C LYS A 417 -1.34 26.44 17.19
N PRO A 418 -1.76 27.62 17.70
CA PRO A 418 -3.15 27.82 18.13
C PRO A 418 -4.12 27.53 16.96
N SER A 419 -5.38 27.18 17.20
CA SER A 419 -6.35 26.95 16.11
C SER A 419 -6.43 28.15 15.14
N PRO A 420 -6.87 28.00 13.88
CA PRO A 420 -7.00 29.13 12.95
C PRO A 420 -7.86 30.28 13.50
N ALA A 421 -8.86 29.95 14.32
CA ALA A 421 -9.70 30.93 15.02
C ALA A 421 -8.91 31.66 16.12
N LEU A 422 -8.12 30.94 16.92
CA LEU A 422 -7.25 31.52 17.95
C LEU A 422 -6.04 32.26 17.36
N GLN A 423 -5.50 31.83 16.22
CA GLN A 423 -4.47 32.53 15.45
C GLN A 423 -5.01 33.84 14.88
N ARG A 424 -6.25 33.85 14.38
CA ARG A 424 -6.94 35.08 13.95
C ARG A 424 -7.08 36.05 15.12
N VAL A 425 -7.64 35.59 16.25
CA VAL A 425 -7.80 36.42 17.45
C VAL A 425 -6.44 36.91 17.97
N ALA A 426 -5.43 36.04 18.08
CA ALA A 426 -4.07 36.42 18.48
C ALA A 426 -3.42 37.41 17.52
N ARG A 427 -3.62 37.25 16.20
CA ARG A 427 -3.17 38.19 15.18
C ARG A 427 -3.88 39.54 15.32
N HIS A 428 -5.16 39.58 15.65
CA HIS A 428 -5.88 40.83 15.93
C HIS A 428 -5.32 41.55 17.17
N PHE A 429 -4.99 40.81 18.24
CA PHE A 429 -4.32 41.40 19.41
C PHE A 429 -2.94 41.99 19.03
N GLN A 430 -2.17 41.30 18.20
CA GLN A 430 -0.90 41.82 17.66
C GLN A 430 -1.09 43.06 16.76
N THR A 431 -2.11 43.07 15.89
CA THR A 431 -2.45 44.23 15.03
C THR A 431 -2.74 45.48 15.86
N LEU A 432 -3.35 45.32 17.04
CA LEU A 432 -3.61 46.43 17.96
C LEU A 432 -2.45 46.73 18.93
N GLY A 433 -1.36 45.96 18.87
CA GLY A 433 -0.20 46.08 19.76
C GLY A 433 -0.53 45.74 21.21
N LEU A 434 -1.46 44.81 21.43
CA LEU A 434 -1.94 44.38 22.73
C LEU A 434 -1.48 42.95 23.04
N PRO A 435 -1.15 42.65 24.31
CA PRO A 435 -1.00 41.26 24.73
C PRO A 435 -2.37 40.56 24.74
N ALA A 436 -2.39 39.24 24.57
CA ALA A 436 -3.60 38.43 24.65
C ALA A 436 -4.29 38.45 26.04
N THR A 437 -3.66 39.10 27.03
CA THR A 437 -4.18 39.33 28.38
C THR A 437 -4.82 40.70 28.57
N ALA A 438 -4.86 41.54 27.53
CA ALA A 438 -5.35 42.92 27.59
C ALA A 438 -6.81 42.99 28.06
N THR A 439 -7.10 43.98 28.89
CA THR A 439 -8.45 44.21 29.40
C THR A 439 -9.33 44.95 28.38
N PRO A 440 -10.67 44.96 28.53
CA PRO A 440 -11.55 45.77 27.70
C PRO A 440 -11.19 47.27 27.70
N GLU A 441 -10.59 47.76 28.78
CA GLU A 441 -10.11 49.14 28.89
C GLU A 441 -8.84 49.37 28.06
N ASP A 442 -7.90 48.42 28.07
CA ASP A 442 -6.69 48.46 27.25
C ASP A 442 -7.03 48.39 25.75
N LEU A 443 -8.02 47.55 25.39
CA LEU A 443 -8.54 47.46 24.03
C LEU A 443 -9.07 48.81 23.53
N LYS A 444 -9.92 49.46 24.33
CA LYS A 444 -10.48 50.79 24.01
C LYS A 444 -9.37 51.85 23.90
N ARG A 445 -8.34 51.78 24.74
CA ARG A 445 -7.21 52.73 24.73
C ARG A 445 -6.34 52.56 23.48
N ALA A 446 -5.97 51.33 23.14
CA ALA A 446 -5.16 51.04 21.97
C ALA A 446 -5.90 51.35 20.66
N TYR A 447 -7.19 51.00 20.57
CA TYR A 447 -8.03 51.32 19.42
C TYR A 447 -8.13 52.83 19.18
N ARG A 448 -8.41 53.63 20.23
CA ARG A 448 -8.47 55.10 20.12
C ARG A 448 -7.15 55.70 19.65
N ARG A 449 -6.02 55.20 20.16
CA ARG A 449 -4.68 55.66 19.75
C ARG A 449 -4.41 55.38 18.26
N LEU A 450 -4.70 54.16 17.81
CA LEU A 450 -4.43 53.74 16.43
C LEU A 450 -5.39 54.38 15.42
N VAL A 451 -6.67 54.55 15.78
CA VAL A 451 -7.66 55.29 14.97
C VAL A 451 -7.24 56.74 14.75
N LEU A 452 -6.71 57.41 15.78
CA LEU A 452 -6.18 58.78 15.64
C LEU A 452 -4.91 58.83 14.77
N GLN A 453 -4.11 57.78 14.78
CA GLN A 453 -2.86 57.66 14.01
C GLN A 453 -3.08 57.28 12.54
N TYR A 454 -4.18 56.61 12.19
CA TYR A 454 -4.47 56.20 10.82
C TYR A 454 -5.77 56.81 10.27
N HIS A 455 -6.26 57.89 10.89
CA HIS A 455 -7.47 58.56 10.41
C HIS A 455 -7.22 59.20 9.04
N PRO A 456 -7.98 58.82 7.99
CA PRO A 456 -7.74 59.26 6.61
C PRO A 456 -7.87 60.78 6.45
N ASP A 457 -8.60 61.44 7.35
CA ASP A 457 -8.81 62.89 7.30
C ASP A 457 -7.74 63.71 8.05
N LYS A 458 -7.10 63.14 9.08
CA LYS A 458 -6.16 63.90 9.95
C LYS A 458 -4.70 63.77 9.53
N ASN A 459 -4.34 62.69 8.84
CA ASN A 459 -2.94 62.34 8.56
C ASN A 459 -2.59 62.30 7.06
N ARG A 460 -3.29 63.09 6.24
CA ARG A 460 -3.07 63.20 4.78
C ARG A 460 -1.66 63.65 4.37
N ALA A 461 -0.86 64.17 5.30
CA ALA A 461 0.49 64.70 5.04
C ALA A 461 1.63 63.71 5.33
N GLU A 462 1.42 62.66 6.14
CA GLU A 462 2.48 61.72 6.57
C GLU A 462 2.35 60.31 5.98
N ILE A 463 1.15 59.88 5.59
CA ILE A 463 0.87 58.53 5.08
C ILE A 463 -0.06 58.64 3.87
N SER A 464 0.22 57.89 2.79
CA SER A 464 -0.68 57.81 1.63
C SER A 464 -2.10 57.43 2.07
N ALA A 465 -3.11 58.11 1.52
CA ALA A 465 -4.52 57.90 1.84
C ALA A 465 -4.95 56.43 1.71
N GLU A 466 -4.39 55.70 0.74
CA GLU A 466 -4.64 54.27 0.54
C GLU A 466 -4.12 53.41 1.70
N LYS A 467 -2.87 53.66 2.15
CA LYS A 467 -2.26 52.95 3.28
C LYS A 467 -2.94 53.27 4.61
N ALA A 468 -3.37 54.51 4.79
CA ALA A 468 -4.14 54.91 5.97
C ALA A 468 -5.49 54.18 5.99
N ASN A 469 -6.17 54.07 4.85
CA ASN A 469 -7.46 53.39 4.74
C ASN A 469 -7.36 51.87 4.97
N GLU A 470 -6.35 51.22 4.40
CA GLU A 470 -6.06 49.80 4.66
C GLU A 470 -5.80 49.54 6.15
N LYS A 471 -4.90 50.31 6.78
CA LYS A 471 -4.59 50.17 8.20
C LYS A 471 -5.80 50.44 9.08
N PHE A 472 -6.58 51.47 8.76
CA PHE A 472 -7.80 51.80 9.49
C PHE A 472 -8.83 50.66 9.45
N ARG A 473 -8.98 50.02 8.29
CA ARG A 473 -9.83 48.85 8.11
C ARG A 473 -9.34 47.65 8.92
N GLU A 474 -8.05 47.33 8.85
CA GLU A 474 -7.42 46.26 9.65
C GLU A 474 -7.59 46.49 11.16
N ILE A 475 -7.44 47.72 11.63
CA ILE A 475 -7.60 48.11 13.04
C ILE A 475 -9.06 47.96 13.50
N SER A 476 -10.01 48.33 12.65
CA SER A 476 -11.44 48.23 12.94
C SER A 476 -11.91 46.78 12.98
N GLU A 477 -11.53 45.97 11.98
CA GLU A 477 -11.81 44.54 11.94
C GLU A 477 -11.18 43.81 13.14
N ALA A 478 -9.95 44.16 13.53
CA ALA A 478 -9.30 43.61 14.71
C ALA A 478 -10.02 43.97 16.02
N HIS A 479 -10.47 45.21 16.17
CA HIS A 479 -11.20 45.65 17.36
C HIS A 479 -12.56 44.96 17.49
N GLU A 480 -13.32 44.86 16.40
CA GLU A 480 -14.62 44.16 16.39
C GLU A 480 -14.49 42.69 16.76
N ALA A 481 -13.54 41.99 16.16
CA ALA A 481 -13.27 40.58 16.45
C ALA A 481 -12.87 40.34 17.92
N ILE A 482 -12.06 41.24 18.50
CA ILE A 482 -11.66 41.12 19.91
C ILE A 482 -12.83 41.49 20.85
N VAL A 483 -13.65 42.47 20.50
CA VAL A 483 -14.84 42.84 21.30
C VAL A 483 -15.85 41.70 21.32
N GLU A 484 -16.07 41.03 20.19
CA GLU A 484 -16.94 39.85 20.11
C GLU A 484 -16.37 38.70 20.94
N PHE A 485 -15.05 38.45 20.85
CA PHE A 485 -14.35 37.47 21.69
C PHE A 485 -14.50 37.77 23.19
N MET A 486 -14.31 39.01 23.62
CA MET A 486 -14.46 39.42 25.03
C MET A 486 -15.92 39.42 25.51
N LYS A 487 -16.90 39.55 24.62
CA LYS A 487 -18.33 39.41 24.94
C LYS A 487 -18.75 37.96 25.14
N MET A 488 -18.07 37.02 24.49
CA MET A 488 -18.25 35.58 24.73
C MET A 488 -17.57 35.13 26.05
N GLU A 489 -16.71 35.97 26.63
CA GLU A 489 -15.93 35.70 27.85
C GLU A 489 -16.66 36.11 29.15
N ASN A 490 -17.70 36.96 29.07
CA ASN A 490 -18.56 37.40 30.18
C ASN A 490 -19.97 36.83 30.03
#